data_AF-A0A3D3PLE2-F1
#
_entry.id   AF-A0A3D3PLE2-F1
#
_cell.length_a   1.000
_cell.length_b   1.000
_cell.length_c   1.000
_cell.angle_alpha   90.00
_cell.angle_beta   90.00
_cell.angle_gamma   90.00
#
_symmetry.space_group_name_H-M   'P 1'
#
loop_
_entity.id
_entity.type
_entity.pdbx_description
1 polymer ?
#
loop_
_entity_poly.entity_id
_entity_poly.type
_entity_poly.pdbx_seq_one_letter_code
_entity_poly.pdbx_strand_id
1 'polypeptide(L)'
;YPEMMVDVCKAHAKGDIERAHDIFDAYLPLARYEQQAGIGLAARKYIMVERGVIASAVLRKPGPKLSAADIADIEHLTKRQAKRLQEIQ
;
A
#
# COMPACT_ATOMS: atom_id res chain seq x y z
N TYR A 1 2.51 3.30 2.10
CA TYR A 1 2.79 2.73 3.43
C TYR A 1 4.29 2.52 3.63
N PRO A 2 5.10 3.60 3.75
CA PRO A 2 6.53 3.46 4.05
C PRO A 2 6.80 2.72 5.38
N GLU A 3 5.88 2.78 6.33
CA GLU A 3 5.94 2.09 7.63
C GLU A 3 6.10 0.56 7.49
N MET A 4 5.58 -0.05 6.41
CA MET A 4 5.70 -1.48 6.16
C MET A 4 7.17 -1.93 6.16
N MET A 5 8.00 -1.28 5.33
CA MET A 5 9.41 -1.67 5.19
C MET A 5 10.18 -1.40 6.47
N VAL A 6 9.82 -0.36 7.22
CA VAL A 6 10.42 -0.06 8.52
C VAL A 6 10.20 -1.23 9.48
N ASP A 7 8.97 -1.74 9.57
CA ASP A 7 8.65 -2.81 10.51
C ASP A 7 9.17 -4.18 10.07
N VAL A 8 9.15 -4.48 8.76
CA VAL A 8 9.80 -5.67 8.18
C VAL A 8 11.29 -5.67 8.49
N CYS A 9 12.00 -4.57 8.21
CA CYS A 9 13.44 -4.48 8.48
C CYS A 9 13.75 -4.60 9.98
N LYS A 10 12.93 -4.00 10.84
CA LYS A 10 13.10 -4.12 12.31
C LYS A 10 12.91 -5.55 12.80
N ALA A 11 11.89 -6.27 12.32
CA ALA A 11 11.62 -7.65 12.71
C ALA A 11 12.77 -8.57 12.26
N HIS A 12 13.17 -8.45 10.99
CA HIS A 12 14.28 -9.22 10.44
C HIS A 12 15.60 -8.93 11.17
N ALA A 13 15.90 -7.67 11.50
CA ALA A 13 17.11 -7.31 12.25
C ALA A 13 17.16 -7.88 13.67
N LYS A 14 16.01 -8.23 14.25
CA LYS A 14 15.90 -8.91 15.55
C LYS A 14 15.97 -10.44 15.45
N GLY A 15 16.08 -10.99 14.24
CA GLY A 15 16.01 -12.43 13.99
C GLY A 15 14.60 -13.00 13.95
N ASP A 16 13.57 -12.15 13.99
CA ASP A 16 12.16 -12.56 13.94
C ASP A 16 11.69 -12.63 12.48
N ILE A 17 12.11 -13.70 11.80
CA ILE A 17 11.93 -13.88 10.36
C ILE A 17 10.45 -14.08 10.00
N GLU A 18 9.73 -14.93 10.74
CA GLU A 18 8.31 -15.18 10.49
C GLU A 18 7.48 -13.91 10.67
N ARG A 19 7.79 -13.10 11.69
CA ARG A 19 7.14 -11.79 11.87
C ARG A 19 7.38 -10.85 10.69
N ALA A 20 8.60 -10.84 10.15
CA ALA A 20 8.91 -10.03 8.97
C ALA A 20 8.07 -10.46 7.75
N HIS A 21 7.90 -11.77 7.55
CA HIS A 21 7.04 -12.34 6.52
C HIS A 21 5.55 -12.01 6.75
N ASP A 22 5.04 -12.20 7.97
CA ASP A 22 3.64 -11.88 8.31
C ASP A 22 3.30 -10.41 8.03
N ILE A 23 4.20 -9.50 8.39
CA ILE A 23 4.04 -8.08 8.10
C ILE A 23 4.03 -7.87 6.59
N PHE A 24 5.03 -8.38 5.87
CA PHE A 24 5.11 -8.21 4.41
C PHE A 24 3.86 -8.75 3.69
N ASP A 25 3.38 -9.93 4.08
CA ASP A 25 2.22 -10.59 3.51
C ASP A 25 0.93 -9.79 3.73
N ALA A 26 0.82 -9.07 4.85
CA ALA A 26 -0.31 -8.16 5.09
C ALA A 26 -0.41 -7.03 4.05
N TYR A 27 0.73 -6.55 3.54
CA TYR A 27 0.80 -5.48 2.54
C TYR A 27 0.91 -6.00 1.10
N LEU A 28 1.30 -7.26 0.89
CA LEU A 28 1.62 -7.82 -0.41
C LEU A 28 0.51 -7.63 -1.47
N PRO A 29 -0.80 -7.83 -1.17
CA PRO A 29 -1.86 -7.58 -2.15
C PRO A 29 -1.88 -6.14 -2.68
N LEU A 30 -1.74 -5.15 -1.78
CA LEU A 30 -1.71 -3.74 -2.17
C LEU A 30 -0.40 -3.38 -2.86
N ALA A 31 0.74 -3.86 -2.36
CA ALA A 31 2.04 -3.63 -2.98
C ALA A 31 2.06 -4.15 -4.43
N ARG A 32 1.48 -5.34 -4.68
CA ARG A 32 1.34 -5.88 -6.03
C ARG A 32 0.49 -4.99 -6.92
N TYR A 33 -0.64 -4.47 -6.42
CA TYR A 33 -1.50 -3.55 -7.18
C TYR A 33 -0.76 -2.27 -7.55
N GLU A 34 -0.04 -1.67 -6.59
CA GLU A 34 0.78 -0.48 -6.83
C GLU A 34 1.95 -0.74 -7.81
N GLN A 35 2.42 -1.98 -7.95
CA GLN A 35 3.55 -2.33 -8.83
C GLN A 35 3.13 -2.50 -10.30
N GLN A 36 1.85 -2.36 -10.64
CA GLN A 36 1.36 -2.47 -12.01
C GLN A 36 1.82 -1.27 -12.87
N ALA A 37 2.26 -1.57 -14.10
CA ALA A 37 2.66 -0.56 -15.06
C ALA A 37 1.49 0.38 -15.41
N GLY A 38 1.78 1.67 -15.56
CA GLY A 38 0.78 2.69 -15.85
C GLY A 38 0.03 3.20 -14.60
N ILE A 39 -0.67 2.32 -13.88
CA ILE A 39 -1.57 2.76 -12.79
C ILE A 39 -0.87 3.01 -11.46
N GLY A 40 0.30 2.40 -11.23
CA GLY A 40 0.93 2.34 -9.91
C GLY A 40 1.22 3.70 -9.27
N LEU A 41 1.58 4.72 -10.06
CA LEU A 41 1.82 6.05 -9.53
C LEU A 41 0.52 6.74 -9.11
N ALA A 42 -0.56 6.55 -9.87
CA ALA A 42 -1.88 7.11 -9.55
C ALA A 42 -2.44 6.48 -8.26
N ALA A 43 -2.33 5.16 -8.10
CA ALA A 43 -2.74 4.45 -6.89
C ALA A 43 -2.00 4.96 -5.64
N ARG A 44 -0.67 5.09 -5.70
CA ARG A 44 0.14 5.63 -4.59
C ARG A 44 -0.27 7.04 -4.21
N LYS A 45 -0.48 7.91 -5.20
CA LYS A 45 -0.90 9.30 -4.95
C LYS A 45 -2.31 9.38 -4.37
N TYR A 46 -3.23 8.51 -4.80
CA TYR A 46 -4.57 8.38 -4.20
C TYR A 46 -4.46 8.06 -2.71
N ILE A 47 -3.71 7.01 -2.36
CA ILE A 47 -3.49 6.61 -0.96
C ILE A 47 -2.82 7.71 -0.14
N MET A 48 -1.86 8.45 -0.71
CA MET A 48 -1.23 9.58 -0.03
C MET A 48 -2.22 10.72 0.26
N VAL A 49 -3.18 10.99 -0.63
CA VAL A 49 -4.24 11.98 -0.39
C VAL A 49 -5.21 11.51 0.68
N GLU A 50 -5.71 10.27 0.57
CA GLU A 50 -6.62 9.67 1.55
C GLU A 50 -6.02 9.67 2.96
N ARG A 51 -4.69 9.50 3.05
CA ARG A 51 -3.93 9.54 4.31
C ARG A 51 -3.47 10.94 4.74
N GLY A 52 -3.84 11.99 4.02
CA GLY A 52 -3.48 13.38 4.34
C GLY A 52 -2.00 13.73 4.18
N VAL A 53 -1.22 12.94 3.45
CA VAL A 53 0.23 13.14 3.24
C VAL A 53 0.49 14.22 2.18
N ILE A 54 -0.35 14.30 1.15
CA ILE A 54 -0.26 15.30 0.08
C ILE A 54 -1.64 15.87 -0.22
N ALA A 55 -1.71 17.10 -0.74
CA ALA A 55 -2.98 17.76 -1.03
C ALA A 55 -3.65 17.31 -2.35
N SER A 56 -2.93 16.66 -3.27
CA SER A 56 -3.48 16.32 -4.59
C SER A 56 -2.87 15.07 -5.22
N ALA A 57 -3.77 14.20 -5.71
CA ALA A 57 -3.40 12.96 -6.40
C ALA A 57 -3.11 13.16 -7.90
N VAL A 58 -3.30 14.37 -8.43
CA VAL A 58 -3.22 14.66 -9.88
C VAL A 58 -1.82 14.35 -10.43
N LEU A 59 -1.78 13.68 -11.59
CA LEU A 59 -0.57 13.42 -12.36
C LEU A 59 -0.41 14.43 -13.50
N ARG A 60 0.85 14.78 -13.82
CA ARG A 60 1.16 15.55 -15.04
C ARG A 60 0.95 14.67 -16.27
N LYS A 61 0.60 15.28 -17.40
CA LYS A 61 0.37 14.56 -18.65
C LYS A 61 1.70 14.03 -19.24
N PRO A 62 1.71 12.83 -19.86
CA PRO A 62 0.63 11.84 -19.87
C PRO A 62 0.59 11.04 -18.55
N GLY A 63 -0.55 11.06 -17.86
CA GLY A 63 -0.74 10.33 -16.59
C GLY A 63 -2.17 9.80 -16.50
N PRO A 64 -2.37 8.53 -16.14
CA PRO A 64 -3.71 7.97 -16.08
C PRO A 64 -4.50 8.59 -14.93
N LYS A 65 -5.82 8.58 -15.08
CA LYS A 65 -6.76 8.83 -13.99
C LYS A 65 -7.30 7.48 -13.53
N LEU A 66 -7.41 7.31 -12.21
CA LEU A 66 -8.11 6.16 -11.66
C LEU A 66 -9.60 6.25 -12.01
N SER A 67 -10.14 5.13 -12.44
CA SER A 67 -11.58 4.93 -12.56
C SER A 67 -12.21 4.70 -11.19
N ALA A 68 -13.55 4.71 -11.12
CA ALA A 68 -14.26 4.34 -9.90
C ALA A 68 -13.98 2.89 -9.49
N ALA A 69 -13.76 1.99 -10.45
CA ALA A 69 -13.41 0.59 -10.17
C ALA A 69 -12.01 0.48 -9.57
N ASP A 70 -11.03 1.22 -10.09
CA ASP A 70 -9.67 1.23 -9.53
C ASP A 70 -9.66 1.74 -8.08
N ILE A 71 -10.45 2.77 -7.80
CA ILE A 71 -10.60 3.29 -6.43
C ILE A 71 -11.23 2.24 -5.51
N ALA A 72 -12.29 1.56 -5.97
CA ALA A 72 -12.94 0.51 -5.19
C ALA A 72 -11.98 -0.66 -4.86
N ASP A 73 -11.12 -1.05 -5.81
CA ASP A 73 -10.08 -2.06 -5.59
C ASP A 73 -9.07 -1.60 -4.53
N ILE A 74 -8.57 -0.37 -4.64
CA ILE A 74 -7.61 0.19 -3.67
C ILE A 74 -8.24 0.24 -2.26
N GLU A 75 -9.48 0.69 -2.14
CA GLU A 75 -10.20 0.71 -0.86
C GLU A 75 -10.43 -0.69 -0.30
N HIS A 76 -10.75 -1.67 -1.15
CA HIS A 76 -10.90 -3.05 -0.73
C HIS A 76 -9.58 -3.62 -0.19
N LEU A 77 -8.47 -3.39 -0.91
CA LEU A 77 -7.15 -3.88 -0.53
C LEU A 77 -6.64 -3.21 0.75
N THR A 78 -6.84 -1.90 0.91
CA THR A 78 -6.44 -1.17 2.12
C THR A 78 -7.26 -1.59 3.35
N LYS A 79 -8.56 -1.84 3.21
CA LYS A 79 -9.40 -2.41 4.29
C LYS A 79 -8.91 -3.80 4.71
N ARG A 80 -8.58 -4.66 3.75
CA ARG A 80 -8.05 -6.01 4.02
C ARG A 80 -6.66 -5.96 4.67
N GLN A 81 -5.78 -5.08 4.20
CA GLN A 81 -4.47 -4.85 4.81
C GLN A 81 -4.62 -4.42 6.26
N ALA A 82 -5.48 -3.42 6.55
CA ALA A 82 -5.70 -2.94 7.90
C ALA A 82 -6.23 -4.05 8.83
N LYS A 83 -7.19 -4.85 8.35
CA LYS A 83 -7.67 -6.02 9.09
C LYS A 83 -6.55 -7.02 9.37
N ARG A 84 -5.74 -7.36 8.36
CA ARG A 84 -4.66 -8.34 8.52
C ARG A 84 -3.60 -7.85 9.51
N LEU A 85 -3.28 -6.56 9.51
CA LEU A 85 -2.35 -5.96 10.47
C LEU A 85 -2.86 -6.05 11.91
N GLN A 86 -4.17 -5.93 12.14
CA GLN A 86 -4.77 -6.12 13.46
C GLN A 86 -4.70 -7.57 13.94
N GLU A 87 -4.84 -8.54 13.03
CA GLU A 87 -4.78 -9.97 13.36
C GLU A 87 -3.38 -10.44 13.76
N ILE A 88 -2.35 -9.82 13.20
CA ILE A 88 -0.95 -10.18 13.46
C ILE A 88 -0.30 -9.28 14.52
N GLN A 89 -1.03 -8.32 15.08
CA GLN A 89 -0.48 -7.37 16.07
C GLN A 89 -0.29 -8.00 17.45
#